data_AF-A0A1F2RYJ6-F1
#
_entry.id   AF-A0A1F2RYJ6-F1
#
_cell.length_a   1.000
_cell.length_b   1.000
_cell.length_c   1.000
_cell.angle_alpha   90.00
_cell.angle_beta   90.00
_cell.angle_gamma   90.00
#
_symmetry.space_group_name_H-M   'P 1'
#
loop_
_entity.id
_entity.type
_entity.pdbx_description
1 polymer ?
#
loop_
_entity_poly.entity_id
_entity_poly.type
_entity_poly.pdbx_seq_one_letter_code
_entity_poly.pdbx_strand_id
1 'polypeptide(L)' 'MSIGRDDFDVKFIDVDINGTVLFGAHVGAQVGYRSVIAEYAVDQDTGDLKMQGPYFGGIVRF' A
#
# COMPACT_ATOMS: atom_id res chain seq x y z
N MET A 1 33.69 9.39 -13.70
CA MET A 1 32.78 9.25 -12.55
C MET A 1 31.71 8.24 -12.94
N SER A 2 31.89 6.98 -12.52
CA SER A 2 30.95 5.90 -12.79
C SER A 2 30.00 5.83 -11.61
N ILE A 3 28.72 6.15 -11.82
CA ILE A 3 27.69 5.94 -10.80
C ILE A 3 27.46 4.42 -10.74
N GLY A 4 27.99 3.76 -9.71
CA GLY A 4 27.74 2.36 -9.43
C GLY A 4 26.26 2.17 -9.13
N ARG A 5 25.64 1.15 -9.70
CA ARG A 5 24.21 0.82 -9.53
C ARG A 5 23.95 0.02 -8.24
N ASP A 6 24.86 0.10 -7.28
CA ASP A 6 24.97 -0.93 -6.24
C ASP A 6 24.32 -0.57 -4.91
N ASP A 7 23.94 0.69 -4.66
CA ASP A 7 23.36 1.10 -3.37
C ASP A 7 22.02 1.85 -3.51
N PHE A 8 21.07 1.30 -4.29
CA PHE A 8 19.67 1.76 -4.25
C PHE A 8 18.81 0.70 -3.57
N ASP A 9 18.82 0.70 -2.23
CA ASP A 9 17.95 -0.17 -1.43
C ASP A 9 16.63 0.55 -1.15
N VAL A 10 15.53 -0.02 -1.67
CA VAL A 10 14.18 0.50 -1.45
C VAL A 10 13.37 -0.56 -0.74
N LYS A 11 12.96 -0.26 0.48
CA LYS A 11 12.16 -1.15 1.31
C LYS A 11 10.71 -0.67 1.33
N PHE A 12 9.82 -1.54 0.86
CA PHE A 12 8.38 -1.31 0.90
C PHE A 12 7.74 -2.22 1.95
N ILE A 13 7.02 -1.61 2.89
CA ILE A 13 6.17 -2.32 3.85
C ILE A 13 4.73 -1.94 3.56
N ASP A 14 3.90 -2.94 3.26
CA ASP A 14 2.46 -2.77 3.03
C ASP A 14 1.67 -3.60 4.04
N VAL A 15 0.76 -2.93 4.76
CA VAL A 15 -0.16 -3.54 5.71
C VAL A 15 -1.57 -3.15 5.30
N ASP A 16 -2.40 -4.16 5.01
CA ASP A 16 -3.81 -4.02 4.68
C ASP A 16 -4.64 -4.90 5.62
N ILE A 17 -5.59 -4.27 6.32
CA ILE A 17 -6.65 -4.97 7.03
C ILE A 17 -8.00 -4.53 6.48
N ASN A 18 -8.82 -5.49 6.09
CA ASN A 18 -10.13 -5.20 5.53
C ASN A 18 -11.18 -6.24 5.92
N GLY A 19 -12.43 -5.80 5.85
CA GLY A 19 -13.63 -6.59 6.04
C GLY A 19 -14.58 -6.40 4.88
N THR A 20 -15.27 -7.48 4.51
CA THR A 20 -16.27 -7.47 3.44
C THR A 20 -17.58 -8.03 3.96
N VAL A 21 -18.68 -7.35 3.64
CA VAL A 21 -20.05 -7.82 3.91
C VAL A 21 -20.75 -8.08 2.58
N LEU A 22 -21.35 -9.26 2.45
CA LEU A 22 -22.12 -9.64 1.26
C LEU A 22 -23.62 -9.45 1.53
N PHE A 23 -24.29 -8.72 0.65
CA PHE A 23 -25.74 -8.52 0.64
C PHE A 23 -26.36 -9.45 -0.42
N GLY A 24 -26.45 -10.74 -0.09
CA GLY A 24 -26.88 -11.78 -1.02
C GLY A 24 -25.76 -12.29 -1.92
N ALA A 25 -26.10 -12.85 -3.08
CA ALA A 25 -25.13 -13.54 -3.94
C ALA A 25 -24.33 -12.62 -4.89
N HIS A 26 -24.82 -11.39 -5.12
CA HIS A 26 -24.34 -10.55 -6.25
C HIS A 26 -23.73 -9.22 -5.83
N VAL A 27 -24.01 -8.73 -4.61
CA VAL A 27 -23.55 -7.40 -4.16
C VAL A 27 -22.95 -7.48 -2.76
N GLY A 28 -21.94 -6.66 -2.52
CA GLY A 28 -21.28 -6.54 -1.23
C GLY A 28 -20.64 -5.17 -1.06
N ALA A 29 -20.24 -4.88 0.18
CA ALA A 29 -19.46 -3.71 0.53
C ALA A 29 -18.17 -4.15 1.23
N GLN A 30 -17.11 -3.39 1.01
CA GLN A 30 -15.82 -3.56 1.63
C GLN A 30 -15.43 -2.29 2.36
N VAL A 31 -14.82 -2.45 3.53
CA VAL A 31 -14.15 -1.38 4.27
C VAL A 31 -12.81 -1.90 4.75
N GLY A 32 -11.79 -1.06 4.73
CA GLY A 32 -10.47 -1.44 5.21
C GLY A 32 -9.62 -0.25 5.59
N TYR A 33 -8.42 -0.56 6.04
CA TYR A 33 -7.38 0.39 6.34
C TYR A 33 -6.08 -0.14 5.76
N ARG A 34 -5.39 0.70 4.98
CA ARG A 34 -4.11 0.36 4.36
C ARG A 34 -3.04 1.33 4.82
N SER A 35 -1.84 0.81 5.03
CA SER A 35 -0.64 1.58 5.33
C SER A 35 0.52 1.08 4.47
N VAL A 36 1.05 1.96 3.64
CA VAL A 36 2.22 1.74 2.81
C VAL A 36 3.33 2.65 3.32
N ILE A 37 4.47 2.06 3.67
CA ILE A 37 5.68 2.76 4.05
C ILE A 37 6.73 2.44 3.00
N ALA A 38 7.25 3.46 2.33
CA ALA A 38 8.36 3.34 1.40
C ALA A 38 9.56 4.09 1.99
N GLU A 39 10.62 3.34 2.28
CA GLU A 39 11.92 3.87 2.71
C GLU A 39 12.83 3.88 1.46
N TYR A 40 13.32 5.06 1.07
CA TYR A 40 14.33 5.19 0.02
C TYR A 40 15.64 5.71 0.61
N ALA A 41 16.73 4.97 0.37
CA ALA A 41 18.08 5.45 0.63
C ALA A 41 18.65 6.00 -0.69
N VAL A 42 18.70 7.34 -0.81
CA VAL A 42 19.52 8.00 -1.83
C VAL A 42 20.76 8.51 -1.09
N ASP A 43 21.94 8.31 -1.65
CA ASP A 43 23.32 8.52 -1.13
C ASP A 43 23.65 9.86 -0.42
N GLN A 44 22.69 10.69 -0.05
CA GLN A 44 22.85 11.81 0.87
C GLN A 44 21.58 12.24 1.62
N ASP A 45 20.39 11.72 1.28
CA ASP A 45 19.11 12.08 1.91
C ASP A 45 18.20 10.85 2.03
N THR A 46 17.91 10.43 3.27
CA THR A 46 16.88 9.42 3.56
C THR A 46 15.52 10.11 3.73
N GLY A 47 14.49 9.63 3.04
CA GLY A 47 13.13 10.11 3.21
C GLY A 47 12.12 8.97 3.37
N ASP A 48 11.19 9.17 4.30
CA ASP A 48 10.11 8.22 4.57
C ASP A 48 8.82 8.71 3.92
N LEU A 49 8.29 7.93 2.97
CA LEU A 49 6.96 8.17 2.42
C LEU A 49 5.96 7.23 3.10
N LYS A 50 5.09 7.78 3.95
CA LYS A 50 4.03 7.05 4.63
C LYS A 50 2.66 7.40 4.07
N MET A 51 2.03 6.46 3.38
CA MET A 51 0.67 6.57 2.87
C MET A 51 -0.24 5.66 3.70
N GLN A 52 -1.11 6.24 4.52
CA GLN A 52 -2.02 5.46 5.36
C GLN A 52 -3.43 6.04 5.37
N GLY A 53 -4.45 5.18 5.41
CA GLY A 53 -5.82 5.66 5.55
C GLY A 53 -6.89 4.58 5.40
N PRO A 54 -8.12 4.91 5.82
CA PRO A 54 -9.28 4.07 5.57
C PRO A 54 -9.66 4.11 4.09
N TYR A 55 -10.25 3.02 3.61
CA TYR A 55 -10.86 2.95 2.30
C TYR A 55 -12.18 2.18 2.37
N PHE A 56 -13.06 2.43 1.41
CA PHE A 56 -14.32 1.71 1.25
C PHE A 56 -14.57 1.43 -0.23
N GLY A 57 -15.32 0.37 -0.52
CA GLY A 57 -15.63 -0.05 -1.88
C GLY A 57 -16.89 -0.89 -1.96
N GLY A 58 -17.46 -0.97 -3.16
CA GLY A 58 -18.55 -1.89 -3.49
C GLY A 58 -18.01 -3.08 -4.30
N ILE A 59 -18.61 -4.25 -4.10
CA ILE A 59 -18.32 -5.47 -4.87
C ILE A 59 -19.58 -5.85 -5.64
N VAL A 60 -19.45 -6.07 -6.94
CA VAL A 60 -20.51 -6.60 -7.81
C VAL A 60 -19.99 -7.89 -8.44
N ARG A 61 -20.79 -8.97 -8.37
CA ARG A 61 -20.52 -10.27 -9.00
C ARG A 61 -21.67 -10.60 -9.96
N PHE A 62 -21.34 -11.10 -11.15
CA PHE A 62 -22.27 -11.48 -12.22
C PHE A 62 -22.00 -12.92 -12.68
#